data_AF-A0A7L4P0P6-F1
#
_entry.id   AF-A0A7L4P0P6-F1
#
_cell.length_a   1.000
_cell.length_b   1.000
_cell.length_c   1.000
_cell.angle_alpha   90.00
_cell.angle_beta   90.00
_cell.angle_gamma   90.00
#
_symmetry.space_group_name_H-M   'P 1'
#
loop_
_entity.id
_entity.type
_entity.pdbx_description
1 polymer ?
#
loop_
_entity_poly.entity_id
_entity_poly.type
_entity_poly.pdbx_seq_one_letter_code
_entity_poly.pdbx_strand_id
1 'polypeptide(L)' 'MAFVEKEIRLSELDLVDIRDRYNVTTKEELYEKIKSKTIESHPAGDDYITWKNKEQYIADLKEKLKIIR' A
#
# COMPACT_ATOMS: atom_id res chain seq x y z
N MET A 1 8.15 10.41 -18.27
CA MET A 1 7.53 9.07 -18.11
C MET A 1 8.30 8.20 -17.12
N ALA A 2 9.63 8.05 -17.28
CA ALA A 2 10.47 7.23 -16.39
C ALA A 2 10.34 7.53 -14.87
N PHE A 3 10.11 8.80 -14.49
CA PHE A 3 9.86 9.16 -13.09
C PHE A 3 8.55 8.56 -12.55
N VAL A 4 7.43 8.74 -13.25
CA VAL A 4 6.11 8.25 -12.82
C VAL A 4 6.11 6.72 -12.70
N GLU A 5 6.72 6.02 -13.66
CA GLU A 5 6.84 4.56 -13.63
C GLU A 5 7.74 4.08 -12.48
N LYS A 6 8.81 4.82 -12.15
CA LYS A 6 9.66 4.54 -11.00
C LYS A 6 8.89 4.71 -9.69
N GLU A 7 8.13 5.78 -9.54
CA GLU A 7 7.33 6.06 -8.34
C GLU A 7 6.25 5.02 -8.10
N ILE A 8 5.58 4.55 -9.16
CA ILE A 8 4.63 3.43 -9.09
C ILE A 8 5.34 2.19 -8.55
N ARG A 9 6.49 1.81 -9.12
CA ARG A 9 7.24 0.62 -8.70
C ARG A 9 7.70 0.69 -7.25
N LEU A 10 8.22 1.83 -6.81
CA LEU A 10 8.64 2.02 -5.42
C LEU A 10 7.46 1.89 -4.46
N SER A 11 6.32 2.49 -4.80
CA SER A 11 5.11 2.38 -3.99
C SER A 11 4.58 0.94 -3.95
N GLU A 12 4.66 0.20 -5.06
CA GLU A 12 4.28 -1.21 -5.12
C GLU A 12 5.22 -2.09 -4.27
N LEU A 13 6.53 -1.78 -4.20
CA LEU A 13 7.46 -2.46 -3.29
C LEU A 13 7.15 -2.18 -1.81
N ASP A 14 6.84 -0.94 -1.45
CA ASP A 14 6.41 -0.60 -0.08
C ASP A 14 5.18 -1.44 0.34
N LEU A 15 4.23 -1.65 -0.59
CA LEU A 15 3.05 -2.49 -0.34
C LEU A 15 3.42 -3.97 -0.18
N VAL A 16 4.41 -4.48 -0.92
CA VAL A 16 4.92 -5.85 -0.75
C VAL A 16 5.53 -6.03 0.63
N ASP A 17 6.34 -5.08 1.09
CA ASP A 17 6.97 -5.15 2.41
C ASP A 17 5.93 -5.18 3.55
N ILE A 18 4.85 -4.39 3.43
CA ILE A 18 3.74 -4.42 4.40
C ILE A 18 3.01 -5.77 4.36
N ARG A 19 2.75 -6.29 3.16
CA ARG A 19 2.08 -7.59 2.97
C ARG A 19 2.86 -8.73 3.60
N ASP A 20 4.15 -8.77 3.36
CA ASP A 20 5.04 -9.81 3.87
C ASP A 20 5.18 -9.71 5.39
N ARG A 21 5.32 -8.49 5.94
CA ARG A 21 5.43 -8.23 7.38
C ARG A 21 4.27 -8.83 8.18
N TYR A 22 3.04 -8.68 7.67
CA TYR A 22 1.83 -9.14 8.37
C TYR A 22 1.28 -10.46 7.82
N ASN A 23 1.93 -11.03 6.81
CA ASN A 23 1.48 -12.19 6.06
C ASN A 23 0.02 -12.03 5.60
N VAL A 24 -0.25 -10.97 4.85
CA VAL A 24 -1.58 -10.60 4.35
C VAL A 24 -1.57 -10.33 2.85
N THR A 25 -2.73 -10.48 2.22
CA THR A 25 -2.92 -10.25 0.79
C THR A 25 -3.61 -8.93 0.48
N THR A 26 -4.42 -8.41 1.41
CA THR A 26 -5.16 -7.15 1.27
C THR A 26 -5.06 -6.28 2.53
N LYS A 27 -5.31 -4.97 2.38
CA LYS A 27 -5.37 -4.05 3.53
C LYS A 27 -6.55 -4.35 4.46
N GLU A 28 -7.66 -4.87 3.91
CA GLU A 28 -8.81 -5.30 4.71
C GLU A 28 -8.47 -6.49 5.59
N GLU A 29 -7.64 -7.43 5.11
CA GLU A 29 -7.12 -8.53 5.92
C GLU A 29 -6.21 -8.02 7.06
N LEU A 30 -5.33 -7.05 6.76
CA LEU A 30 -4.53 -6.37 7.78
C LEU A 30 -5.41 -5.72 8.85
N TYR A 31 -6.44 -4.99 8.42
CA TYR A 31 -7.38 -4.33 9.32
C TYR A 31 -8.12 -5.32 10.22
N GLU A 32 -8.58 -6.46 9.68
CA GLU A 32 -9.24 -7.48 10.49
C GLU A 32 -8.27 -8.15 11.48
N LYS A 33 -6.99 -8.36 11.13
CA LYS A 33 -5.97 -8.83 12.08
C LYS A 33 -5.74 -7.85 13.23
N ILE A 34 -5.72 -6.54 12.94
CA ILE A 34 -5.62 -5.47 13.96
C ILE A 34 -6.86 -5.48 14.87
N LYS A 35 -8.05 -5.46 14.26
CA LYS A 35 -9.33 -5.37 14.96
C LYS A 35 -9.60 -6.59 15.85
N SER A 36 -9.24 -7.78 15.39
CA SER A 36 -9.31 -9.03 16.16
C SER A 36 -8.22 -9.17 17.22
N LYS A 37 -7.29 -8.21 17.32
CA LYS A 37 -6.10 -8.25 18.20
C LYS A 37 -5.21 -9.46 17.95
N THR A 38 -5.23 -10.00 16.72
CA THR A 38 -4.33 -11.08 16.29
C THR A 38 -2.90 -10.56 16.16
N ILE A 39 -2.73 -9.27 15.88
CA ILE A 39 -1.45 -8.55 15.87
C ILE A 39 -1.57 -7.27 16.70
N GLU A 40 -0.43 -6.72 17.13
CA GLU A 40 -0.40 -5.43 17.83
C GLU A 40 -0.85 -4.30 16.91
N SER A 41 -1.73 -3.42 17.42
CA SER A 41 -2.29 -2.31 16.63
C SER A 41 -1.25 -1.27 16.22
N HIS A 42 -0.11 -1.19 16.89
CA HIS A 42 1.03 -0.37 16.46
C HIS A 42 2.25 -1.31 16.43
N PRO A 43 3.00 -1.38 15.31
CA PRO A 43 2.99 -0.49 14.15
C PRO A 43 1.89 -0.74 13.08
N ALA A 44 1.09 -1.80 13.20
CA ALA A 44 0.19 -2.24 12.13
C ALA A 44 -0.86 -1.22 11.66
N GLY A 45 -1.37 -0.38 12.55
CA GLY A 45 -2.33 0.67 12.23
C GLY A 45 -1.74 1.75 11.31
N ASP A 46 -0.49 2.14 11.55
CA ASP A 46 0.20 3.13 10.71
C ASP A 46 0.55 2.54 9.35
N ASP A 47 0.93 1.26 9.31
CA ASP A 47 1.13 0.53 8.06
C ASP A 47 -0.17 0.41 7.26
N TYR A 48 -1.32 0.18 7.92
CA TYR A 48 -2.62 0.16 7.26
C TYR A 48 -2.98 1.53 6.64
N ILE A 49 -2.71 2.62 7.36
CA ILE A 49 -2.90 3.99 6.82
C ILE A 49 -1.95 4.22 5.64
N THR A 50 -0.70 3.82 5.77
CA THR A 50 0.32 3.93 4.71
C THR A 50 -0.10 3.19 3.46
N TRP A 51 -0.62 1.96 3.61
CA TRP A 51 -1.14 1.17 2.49
C TRP A 51 -2.23 1.93 1.75
N LYS A 52 -3.26 2.43 2.45
CA LYS A 52 -4.34 3.20 1.83
C LYS A 52 -3.83 4.40 1.03
N ASN A 53 -2.89 5.14 1.60
CA ASN A 53 -2.32 6.32 0.95
C ASN A 53 -1.52 5.93 -0.31
N LYS A 54 -0.76 4.83 -0.26
CA LYS A 54 0.02 4.32 -1.39
C LYS A 54 -0.87 3.81 -2.52
N GLU A 55 -1.97 3.12 -2.21
CA GLU A 55 -2.95 2.71 -3.23
C GLU A 55 -3.56 3.90 -3.97
N GLN A 56 -3.97 4.93 -3.23
CA GLN A 56 -4.49 6.17 -3.84
C GLN A 56 -3.42 6.85 -4.70
N TYR A 57 -2.20 6.98 -4.17
CA TYR A 57 -1.08 7.58 -4.90
C TYR A 57 -0.76 6.84 -6.21
N ILE A 58 -0.71 5.51 -6.18
CA ILE A 58 -0.51 4.69 -7.37
C ILE A 58 -1.65 4.90 -8.38
N ALA A 59 -2.90 4.96 -7.92
CA ALA A 59 -4.06 5.21 -8.79
C ALA A 59 -3.93 6.57 -9.51
N ASP A 60 -3.59 7.62 -8.78
CA ASP A 60 -3.41 8.98 -9.32
C ASP A 60 -2.26 9.03 -10.35
N LEU A 61 -1.14 8.35 -10.06
CA LEU A 61 -0.01 8.24 -10.99
C LEU A 61 -0.38 7.47 -12.26
N LYS A 62 -1.15 6.38 -12.13
CA LYS A 62 -1.64 5.58 -13.27
C LYS A 62 -2.60 6.41 -14.12
N GLU A 63 -3.44 7.24 -13.53
CA GLU A 63 -4.31 8.16 -14.27
C GLU A 63 -3.51 9.22 -15.04
N LYS A 64 -2.54 9.86 -14.38
CA LYS A 64 -1.63 10.83 -15.05
C LYS A 64 -0.89 10.20 -16.22
N LEU A 65 -0.43 8.95 -16.08
CA LEU A 65 0.27 8.24 -17.15
C LEU A 65 -0.63 7.99 -18.37
N LYS A 66 -1.93 7.76 -18.18
CA LYS A 66 -2.92 7.60 -19.27
C LYS A 66 -3.14 8.89 -20.05
N ILE A 67 -3.12 10.05 -19.36
CA ILE A 67 -3.33 11.36 -19.98
C ILE A 67 -2.11 11.81 -20.80
N ILE A 68 -0.91 11.41 -20.38
CA ILE A 68 0.36 11.81 -21.01
C ILE A 68 0.76 10.88 -22.18
N ARG A 69 0.13 9.71 -22.30
CA ARG A 69 0.29 8.77 -23.42
C ARG A 69 -0.64 9.10 -24.57
#